data_AF-A0A1R0H576-F1
#
_entry.id   AF-A0A1R0H576-F1
#
_cell.length_a   1.000
_cell.length_b   1.000
_cell.length_c   1.000
_cell.angle_alpha   90.00
_cell.angle_beta   90.00
_cell.angle_gamma   90.00
#
_symmetry.space_group_name_H-M   'P 1'
#
loop_
_entity.id
_entity.type
_entity.pdbx_description
1 polymer ?
#
loop_
_entity_poly.entity_id
_entity_poly.type
_entity_poly.pdbx_seq_one_letter_code
_entity_poly.pdbx_strand_id
1 'polypeptide(L)'
;MWEFIKYSTGKYNNSAYSGPVLDKSHNLVTDILSKMRILANHFKNLAMDTTGNSRATDKWESMLDYDIETFPECNEPIKWSEIIISLRDIPNNKSPGTDGILNEIWKMASNEILPTS
;
A
#
# COMPACT_ATOMS: atom_id res chain seq x y z
N MET A 1 -0.96 8.61 -10.24
CA MET A 1 0.19 8.22 -9.39
C MET A 1 0.66 6.80 -9.70
N TRP A 2 -0.16 5.78 -9.44
CA TRP A 2 0.18 4.36 -9.68
C TRP A 2 0.65 4.07 -11.11
N GLU A 3 0.07 4.74 -12.11
CA GLU A 3 0.46 4.62 -13.51
C GLU A 3 1.88 5.09 -13.82
N PHE A 4 2.33 6.21 -13.23
CA PHE A 4 3.71 6.70 -13.39
C PHE A 4 4.72 5.72 -12.76
N ILE A 5 4.36 5.12 -11.62
CA ILE A 5 5.20 4.14 -10.93
C ILE A 5 5.32 2.84 -11.74
N LYS A 6 4.22 2.33 -12.30
CA LYS A 6 4.26 1.16 -13.20
C LYS A 6 5.11 1.42 -14.45
N TYR A 7 4.97 2.61 -15.03
CA TYR A 7 5.77 3.02 -16.19
C TYR A 7 7.26 3.11 -15.84
N SER A 8 7.62 3.81 -14.77
CA SER A 8 9.03 3.98 -14.37
C SER A 8 9.71 2.67 -13.94
N THR A 9 8.92 1.68 -13.49
CA THR A 9 9.40 0.33 -13.14
C THR A 9 9.35 -0.67 -14.28
N GLY A 10 8.98 -0.25 -15.50
CA GLY A 10 8.91 -1.12 -16.69
C GLY A 10 7.77 -2.14 -16.67
N LYS A 11 6.82 -2.04 -15.73
CA LYS A 11 5.67 -2.95 -15.57
C LYS A 11 4.43 -2.49 -16.33
N TYR A 12 4.58 -1.65 -17.35
CA TYR A 12 3.47 -1.05 -18.07
C TYR A 12 3.08 -1.86 -19.31
N ASN A 13 1.91 -2.50 -19.26
CA ASN A 13 1.21 -3.01 -20.43
C ASN A 13 0.16 -1.97 -20.87
N ASN A 14 0.02 -1.74 -22.18
CA ASN A 14 -0.74 -0.68 -22.88
C ASN A 14 -2.28 -0.61 -22.61
N SER A 15 -2.79 -0.97 -21.44
CA SER A 15 -4.23 -0.98 -21.19
C SER A 15 -4.77 0.42 -20.83
N ALA A 16 -5.24 1.13 -21.87
CA ALA A 16 -6.53 1.84 -21.98
C ALA A 16 -7.04 2.82 -20.89
N TYR A 17 -6.36 3.05 -19.78
CA TYR A 17 -6.84 3.95 -18.70
C TYR A 17 -5.78 4.98 -18.28
N SER A 18 -5.39 5.83 -19.23
CA SER A 18 -4.66 7.06 -18.91
C SER A 18 -5.48 8.25 -19.38
N GLY A 19 -6.40 8.71 -18.53
CA GLY A 19 -7.16 9.93 -18.74
C GLY A 19 -6.26 11.15 -18.98
N PRO A 20 -6.82 12.25 -19.49
CA PRO A 20 -6.05 13.45 -19.75
C PRO A 20 -5.51 14.07 -18.45
N VAL A 21 -4.36 14.74 -18.54
CA VAL A 21 -3.72 15.45 -17.40
C VAL A 21 -3.69 16.95 -17.71
N LEU A 22 -3.82 17.80 -16.69
CA LEU A 22 -3.67 19.24 -16.85
C LEU A 22 -2.21 19.64 -16.76
N ASP A 23 -1.77 20.51 -17.68
CA ASP A 23 -0.49 21.19 -17.55
C ASP A 23 -0.55 22.35 -16.52
N LYS A 24 0.58 23.06 -16.33
CA LYS A 24 0.66 24.19 -15.40
C LYS A 24 -0.22 25.39 -15.79
N SER A 25 -0.64 25.46 -17.05
CA SER A 25 -1.51 26.50 -17.58
C SER A 25 -2.97 26.06 -17.62
N HIS A 26 -3.30 24.93 -16.98
CA HIS A 26 -4.62 24.30 -16.98
C HIS A 26 -5.12 23.85 -18.36
N ASN A 27 -4.20 23.60 -19.30
CA ASN A 27 -4.57 22.99 -20.57
C ASN A 27 -4.63 21.46 -20.45
N LEU A 28 -5.56 20.87 -21.20
CA LEU A 28 -5.74 19.43 -21.24
C LEU A 28 -4.69 18.76 -22.14
N VAL A 29 -3.92 17.82 -21.59
CA VAL A 29 -2.88 17.07 -22.29
C VAL A 29 -3.24 15.60 -22.37
N THR A 30 -3.31 15.07 -23.59
CA THR A 30 -3.67 13.67 -23.89
C THR A 30 -2.47 12.84 -24.35
N ASP A 31 -1.44 13.48 -24.92
CA ASP A 31 -0.21 12.81 -25.38
C ASP A 31 0.54 12.13 -24.24
N ILE A 32 0.96 10.88 -24.45
CA ILE A 32 1.53 10.02 -23.40
C ILE A 32 2.86 10.60 -22.90
N LEU A 33 3.77 10.98 -23.81
CA LEU A 33 5.09 11.49 -23.42
C LEU A 33 4.98 12.82 -22.65
N SER A 34 4.09 13.69 -23.10
CA SER A 34 3.80 14.97 -22.45
C SER A 34 3.17 14.78 -21.07
N LYS A 35 2.20 13.87 -20.93
CA LYS A 35 1.65 13.47 -19.63
C LYS A 35 2.74 12.98 -18.68
N MET A 36 3.66 12.14 -19.15
CA MET A 36 4.76 11.64 -18.32
C MET A 36 5.66 12.75 -17.82
N ARG A 37 6.01 13.72 -18.68
CA ARG A 37 6.81 14.89 -18.28
C ARG A 37 6.09 15.76 -17.26
N ILE A 38 4.80 16.00 -17.43
CA ILE A 38 3.99 16.77 -16.48
C ILE A 38 3.96 16.08 -15.12
N LEU A 39 3.67 14.78 -15.10
CA LEU A 39 3.66 13.98 -13.86
C LEU A 39 5.04 13.94 -13.20
N ALA A 40 6.11 13.71 -13.97
CA ALA A 40 7.47 13.70 -13.45
C ALA A 40 7.84 15.02 -12.78
N ASN A 41 7.52 16.15 -13.40
CA ASN A 41 7.75 17.48 -12.83
C ASN A 41 6.90 17.74 -11.58
N HIS A 42 5.62 17.34 -11.63
CA HIS A 42 4.73 17.48 -10.49
C HIS A 42 5.24 16.71 -9.26
N PHE A 43 5.61 15.44 -9.43
CA PHE A 43 6.13 14.63 -8.33
C PHE A 43 7.52 15.06 -7.88
N LYS A 44 8.39 15.49 -8.80
CA LYS A 44 9.67 16.10 -8.44
C LYS A 44 9.47 17.30 -7.50
N ASN A 45 8.51 18.17 -7.80
CA ASN A 45 8.22 19.33 -6.97
C ASN A 45 7.60 18.95 -5.62
N LEU A 46 6.73 17.94 -5.58
CA LEU A 46 6.16 17.42 -4.33
C LEU A 46 7.22 16.77 -3.43
N ALA A 47 8.16 16.05 -4.02
CA ALA A 47 9.24 15.38 -3.28
C ALA A 47 10.39 16.33 -2.90
N MET A 48 10.38 17.56 -3.39
CA MET A 48 11.41 18.55 -3.08
C MET A 48 11.22 19.04 -1.65
N ASP A 49 12.14 18.69 -0.77
CA ASP A 49 12.18 19.22 0.58
C ASP A 49 12.73 20.65 0.57
N THR A 50 11.85 21.62 0.30
CA THR A 50 12.19 23.06 0.33
C THR A 50 12.47 23.57 1.73
N THR A 51 12.02 22.83 2.74
CA THR A 51 12.02 23.24 4.14
C THR A 51 13.15 22.61 4.97
N GLY A 52 13.83 21.60 4.45
CA GLY A 52 14.81 20.79 5.20
C GLY A 52 14.17 19.84 6.23
N ASN A 53 12.84 19.82 6.33
CA ASN A 53 12.10 19.11 7.35
C ASN A 53 12.18 17.60 7.19
N SER A 54 12.32 17.10 5.95
CA SER A 54 12.40 15.65 5.69
C SER A 54 13.63 15.01 6.34
N ARG A 55 14.62 15.80 6.75
CA ARG A 55 15.87 15.34 7.38
C ARG A 55 16.12 15.95 8.76
N ALA A 56 15.19 16.74 9.28
CA ALA A 56 15.31 17.44 10.55
C ALA A 56 14.83 16.54 11.69
N THR A 57 15.75 15.82 12.33
CA THR A 57 15.44 14.88 13.42
C THR A 57 14.71 15.55 14.57
N ASP A 58 15.16 16.73 14.97
CA ASP A 58 14.56 17.59 16.01
C ASP A 58 13.07 17.88 15.73
N LYS A 59 12.73 18.16 14.48
CA LYS A 59 11.34 18.39 14.08
C LYS A 59 10.49 17.12 14.24
N TRP A 60 11.01 15.98 13.82
CA TRP A 60 10.28 14.72 13.96
C TRP A 60 10.17 14.30 15.43
N GLU A 61 11.23 14.45 16.22
CA GLU A 61 11.23 14.17 17.67
C GLU A 61 10.16 14.99 18.40
N SER A 62 9.96 16.26 18.04
CA SER A 62 8.88 17.08 18.61
C SER A 62 7.46 16.64 18.21
N MET A 63 7.31 15.90 17.11
CA MET A 63 6.04 15.36 16.61
C MET A 63 5.78 13.93 17.08
N LEU A 64 6.83 13.23 17.51
CA LEU A 64 6.71 11.90 18.09
C LEU A 64 6.16 12.08 19.51
N ASP A 65 4.90 11.70 19.67
CA ASP A 65 4.33 11.51 20.99
C ASP A 65 4.98 10.26 21.61
N TYR A 66 5.96 10.47 22.50
CA TYR A 66 6.61 9.38 23.21
C TYR A 66 5.73 8.83 24.36
N ASP A 67 4.60 9.49 24.66
CA ASP A 67 3.61 9.03 25.64
C ASP A 67 2.59 8.07 25.02
N ILE A 68 2.89 7.48 23.84
CA ILE A 68 2.08 6.39 23.29
C ILE A 68 2.15 5.21 24.26
N GLU A 69 1.05 4.98 24.98
CA GLU A 69 0.80 3.73 25.67
C GLU A 69 1.06 2.58 24.68
N THR A 70 2.10 1.80 24.94
CA THR A 70 2.37 0.59 24.16
C THR A 70 1.14 -0.28 24.26
N PHE A 71 0.53 -0.66 23.13
CA PHE A 71 -0.60 -1.59 23.10
C PHE A 71 -0.17 -2.94 23.70
N PRO A 72 -0.51 -3.25 24.96
CA PRO A 72 -0.04 -4.47 25.60
C PRO A 72 -0.54 -5.71 24.84
N GLU A 73 -1.66 -5.60 24.13
CA GLU A 73 -2.22 -6.65 23.28
C GLU A 73 -1.25 -7.09 22.17
N CYS A 74 -0.36 -6.20 21.71
CA CYS A 74 0.66 -6.54 20.72
C CYS A 74 1.84 -7.33 21.31
N ASN A 75 2.03 -7.29 22.63
CA ASN A 75 3.07 -8.04 23.33
C ASN A 75 2.60 -9.43 23.77
N GLU A 76 1.29 -9.68 23.75
CA GLU A 76 0.73 -10.98 24.08
C GLU A 76 0.95 -11.99 22.94
N PRO A 77 1.22 -13.27 23.25
CA PRO A 77 1.27 -14.31 22.23
C PRO A 77 -0.06 -14.44 21.48
N ILE A 78 0.00 -14.58 20.15
CA ILE A 78 -1.18 -14.80 19.31
C ILE A 78 -1.90 -16.07 19.76
N LYS A 79 -3.19 -15.96 20.06
CA LYS A 79 -4.00 -17.08 20.52
C LYS A 79 -4.58 -17.85 19.34
N TRP A 80 -4.71 -19.17 19.49
CA TRP A 80 -5.35 -20.01 18.47
C TRP A 80 -6.77 -19.53 18.13
N SER A 81 -7.54 -19.10 19.13
CA SER A 81 -8.89 -18.54 18.92
C SER A 81 -8.91 -17.35 17.97
N GLU A 82 -7.90 -16.48 18.03
CA GLU A 82 -7.79 -15.29 17.17
C GLU A 82 -7.47 -15.70 15.73
N ILE A 83 -6.62 -16.72 15.56
CA ILE A 83 -6.30 -17.32 14.25
C ILE A 83 -7.56 -17.91 13.62
N ILE A 84 -8.34 -18.69 14.37
CA ILE A 84 -9.58 -19.31 13.89
C ILE A 84 -10.61 -18.25 13.45
N ILE A 85 -10.80 -17.20 14.25
CA ILE A 85 -11.68 -16.07 13.89
C ILE A 85 -11.20 -15.41 12.61
N SER A 86 -9.91 -15.07 12.54
CA SER A 86 -9.31 -14.41 11.38
C SER A 86 -9.45 -15.24 10.10
N LEU A 87 -9.23 -16.56 10.18
CA LEU A 87 -9.39 -17.48 9.04
C LEU A 87 -10.83 -17.51 8.53
N ARG A 88 -11.82 -17.51 9.44
CA ARG A 88 -13.24 -17.53 9.08
C ARG A 88 -13.66 -16.27 8.33
N ASP A 89 -13.08 -15.13 8.70
CA ASP A 89 -13.40 -13.81 8.16
C ASP A 89 -12.75 -13.52 6.80
N ILE A 90 -11.82 -14.37 6.33
CA ILE A 90 -11.21 -14.24 5.00
C ILE A 90 -12.31 -14.27 3.92
N PRO A 91 -12.36 -13.36 2.95
CA PRO A 91 -13.37 -13.41 1.89
C PRO A 91 -13.15 -14.60 0.93
N ASN A 92 -14.22 -15.30 0.55
CA ASN A 92 -14.20 -16.39 -0.43
C ASN A 92 -14.00 -15.87 -1.86
N ASN A 93 -13.63 -16.77 -2.78
CA ASN A 93 -13.47 -16.48 -4.22
C ASN A 93 -12.49 -15.34 -4.53
N LYS A 94 -11.47 -15.14 -3.67
CA LYS A 94 -10.33 -14.28 -4.01
C LYS A 94 -9.26 -15.11 -4.70
N SER A 95 -8.47 -14.43 -5.52
CA SER A 95 -7.30 -15.05 -6.15
C SER A 95 -6.34 -15.57 -5.06
N PRO A 96 -5.79 -16.79 -5.24
CA PRO A 96 -4.76 -17.31 -4.37
C PRO A 96 -3.57 -16.36 -4.21
N GLY A 97 -2.88 -16.49 -3.09
CA GLY A 97 -1.60 -15.83 -2.87
C GLY A 97 -0.49 -16.44 -3.73
N THR A 98 0.76 -16.07 -3.43
CA THR A 98 1.94 -16.65 -4.07
C THR A 98 2.11 -18.15 -3.76
N ASP A 99 1.46 -18.63 -2.70
CA ASP A 99 1.37 -20.05 -2.33
C ASP A 99 0.46 -20.87 -3.25
N GLY A 100 -0.40 -20.21 -4.05
CA GLY A 100 -1.37 -20.87 -4.91
C GLY A 100 -2.54 -21.51 -4.15
N ILE A 101 -2.66 -21.28 -2.84
CA ILE A 101 -3.67 -21.89 -1.99
C ILE A 101 -4.93 -21.02 -1.98
N LEU A 102 -6.08 -21.66 -2.20
CA LEU A 102 -7.39 -21.00 -2.15
C LEU A 102 -7.81 -20.70 -0.70
N ASN A 103 -8.52 -19.59 -0.50
CA ASN A 103 -8.99 -19.17 0.82
C ASN A 103 -9.92 -20.21 1.47
N GLU A 104 -10.66 -20.96 0.65
CA GLU A 104 -11.54 -22.04 1.10
C GLU A 104 -10.76 -23.17 1.80
N ILE A 105 -9.51 -23.43 1.37
CA ILE A 105 -8.63 -24.42 2.01
C ILE A 105 -8.17 -23.91 3.37
N TRP A 106 -7.72 -22.65 3.44
CA TRP A 106 -7.34 -22.01 4.71
C TRP A 106 -8.47 -22.01 5.73
N LYS A 107 -9.71 -21.85 5.28
CA LYS A 107 -10.90 -21.93 6.14
C LYS A 107 -11.18 -23.30 6.71
N MET A 108 -10.71 -24.39 6.09
CA MET A 108 -10.91 -25.74 6.65
C MET A 108 -10.21 -25.88 8.01
N ALA A 109 -9.04 -25.26 8.18
CA ALA A 109 -8.32 -25.22 9.44
C ALA A 109 -9.08 -24.45 10.55
N SER A 110 -10.04 -23.59 10.18
CA SER A 110 -10.87 -22.86 11.17
C SER A 110 -11.84 -23.76 11.96
N ASN A 111 -11.96 -25.05 11.59
CA ASN A 111 -12.76 -26.03 12.32
C ASN A 111 -11.94 -26.81 13.37
N GLU A 112 -10.63 -26.62 13.43
CA GLU A 112 -9.76 -27.32 14.38
C GLU A 112 -9.82 -26.68 15.77
N ILE A 113 -10.04 -27.51 16.80
CA ILE A 113 -10.15 -27.06 18.19
C ILE A 113 -8.77 -26.62 18.73
N LEU A 114 -7.69 -27.25 18.24
CA LEU A 114 -6.30 -26.98 18.59
C LEU A 114 -5.43 -27.10 17.34
N PRO A 115 -4.28 -26.41 17.25
CA PRO A 115 -3.38 -26.55 16.13
C PRO A 115 -2.82 -27.97 16.11
N THR A 116 -3.20 -28.75 15.11
CA THR A 116 -2.65 -30.09 14.89
C THR A 116 -1.37 -30.00 14.03
N SER A 117 -0.28 -30.62 14.51
CA SER A 117 1.04 -30.62 13.84
C SER A 117 1.10 -31.53 12.62
#